data_AF-A0A2J7Q4Y8-F1
#
_entry.id   AF-A0A2J7Q4Y8-F1
#
_cell.length_a   1.000
_cell.length_b   1.000
_cell.length_c   1.000
_cell.angle_alpha   90.00
_cell.angle_beta   90.00
_cell.angle_gamma   90.00
#
_symmetry.space_group_name_H-M   'P 1'
#
loop_
_entity.id
_entity.type
_entity.pdbx_description
1 polymer ?
#
loop_
_entity_poly.entity_id
_entity_poly.type
_entity_poly.pdbx_seq_one_letter_code
_entity_poly.pdbx_strand_id
1 'polypeptide(L)'
;QLHITNHKHELLQEFRSLCEAVSRRVELSDTEYEYRPPYYHEKICRTYGESERADAGNQMCMFSCIQRMDIVYLTRRRYDTNCWETFTKTVASSCDCMWPETKYAPTG
;
A
#
# COMPACT_ATOMS: atom_id res chain seq x y z
N GLN A 1 -20.81 -34.33 -32.27
CA GLN A 1 -21.03 -32.89 -32.04
C GLN A 1 -20.83 -32.62 -30.55
N LEU A 2 -19.68 -32.09 -30.17
CA LEU A 2 -19.35 -31.76 -28.78
C LEU A 2 -19.71 -30.30 -28.55
N HIS A 3 -20.71 -30.04 -27.72
CA HIS A 3 -21.02 -28.71 -27.22
C HIS A 3 -19.97 -28.33 -26.16
N ILE A 4 -19.06 -27.44 -26.52
CA ILE A 4 -18.21 -26.74 -25.55
C ILE A 4 -19.04 -25.58 -25.00
N THR A 5 -19.57 -25.71 -23.78
CA THR A 5 -20.12 -24.57 -23.04
C THR A 5 -18.96 -23.76 -22.47
N ASN A 6 -18.72 -22.59 -23.06
CA ASN A 6 -17.76 -21.62 -22.59
C ASN A 6 -18.29 -20.93 -21.32
N HIS A 7 -18.05 -21.53 -20.15
CA HIS A 7 -18.24 -20.86 -18.85
C HIS A 7 -16.93 -20.19 -18.42
N LYS A 8 -16.56 -19.10 -19.11
CA LYS A 8 -15.55 -18.15 -18.62
C LYS A 8 -16.08 -16.73 -18.76
N HIS A 9 -17.06 -16.41 -17.92
CA HIS A 9 -17.28 -15.04 -17.47
C HIS A 9 -17.07 -15.00 -15.96
N GLU A 10 -15.83 -15.29 -15.53
CA GLU A 10 -15.40 -14.82 -14.22
C GLU A 10 -15.30 -13.30 -14.33
N LEU A 11 -16.13 -12.61 -13.56
CA LEU A 11 -16.18 -11.16 -13.45
C LEU A 11 -14.75 -10.60 -13.30
N LEU A 12 -14.28 -9.88 -14.32
CA LEU A 12 -13.19 -8.91 -14.19
C LEU A 12 -13.73 -7.68 -13.44
N GLN A 13 -14.26 -7.88 -12.23
CA GLN A 13 -14.70 -6.77 -11.42
C GLN A 13 -13.46 -6.13 -10.80
N GLU A 14 -13.14 -4.92 -11.25
CA GLU A 14 -12.07 -4.12 -10.66
C GLU A 14 -12.51 -3.63 -9.28
N PHE A 15 -11.89 -4.18 -8.23
CA PHE A 15 -12.08 -3.70 -6.87
C PHE A 15 -11.22 -2.45 -6.63
N ARG A 16 -11.81 -1.43 -6.00
CA ARG A 16 -11.13 -0.19 -5.62
C ARG A 16 -11.12 -0.05 -4.10
N SER A 17 -10.04 0.52 -3.58
CA SER A 17 -9.93 0.84 -2.15
C SER A 17 -10.88 1.97 -1.76
N LEU A 18 -11.50 1.87 -0.59
CA LEU A 18 -12.34 2.92 0.00
C LEU A 18 -11.52 4.15 0.45
N CYS A 19 -10.23 3.93 0.69
CA CYS A 19 -9.27 4.96 1.05
C CYS A 19 -8.37 5.24 -0.14
N GLU A 20 -8.31 6.51 -0.54
CA GLU A 20 -7.39 6.94 -1.59
C GLU A 20 -5.95 6.96 -1.05
N ALA A 21 -5.04 6.47 -1.88
CA ALA A 21 -3.62 6.42 -1.57
C ALA A 21 -2.79 6.85 -2.78
N VAL A 22 -1.68 7.51 -2.52
CA VAL A 22 -0.67 7.88 -3.51
C VAL A 22 0.47 6.88 -3.42
N SER A 23 0.79 6.23 -4.53
CA SER A 23 1.99 5.41 -4.64
C SER A 23 3.20 6.28 -4.96
N ARG A 24 4.26 6.16 -4.17
CA ARG A 24 5.53 6.89 -4.35
C ARG A 24 6.68 5.91 -4.44
N ARG A 25 7.55 6.08 -5.43
CA ARG A 25 8.85 5.41 -5.49
C ARG A 25 9.87 6.22 -4.71
N VAL A 26 10.62 5.56 -3.83
CA VAL A 26 11.66 6.17 -3.01
C VAL A 26 12.99 5.53 -3.36
N GLU A 27 13.89 6.33 -3.92
CA GLU A 27 15.25 5.90 -4.25
C GLU A 27 16.09 5.69 -2.98
N LEU A 28 16.95 4.69 -3.01
CA LEU A 28 17.92 4.36 -1.98
C LEU A 28 19.30 4.75 -2.51
N SER A 29 19.79 5.90 -2.07
CA SER A 29 21.11 6.40 -2.46
C SER A 29 21.83 6.98 -1.25
N ASP A 30 23.02 6.46 -0.98
CA ASP A 30 23.98 7.06 -0.05
C ASP A 30 25.40 6.85 -0.58
N THR A 31 26.40 7.33 0.16
CA THR A 31 27.81 7.28 -0.24
C THR A 31 28.52 5.99 0.18
N GLU A 32 27.87 5.12 0.97
CA GLU A 32 28.49 3.95 1.58
C GLU A 32 28.05 2.63 0.92
N TYR A 33 26.79 2.53 0.48
CA TYR A 33 26.17 1.28 0.08
C TYR A 33 25.56 1.31 -1.33
N GLU A 34 25.74 0.21 -2.04
CA GLU A 34 24.93 -0.19 -3.18
C GLU A 34 23.69 -0.95 -2.68
N TYR A 35 22.48 -0.56 -3.11
CA TYR A 35 21.21 -1.19 -2.76
C TYR A 35 20.61 -1.99 -3.92
N ARG A 36 19.98 -3.13 -3.61
CA ARG A 36 19.21 -3.94 -4.56
C ARG A 36 17.87 -4.41 -3.96
N PRO A 37 16.72 -4.04 -4.57
CA PRO A 37 16.58 -2.99 -5.60
C PRO A 37 17.06 -1.62 -5.09
N PRO A 38 17.46 -0.68 -5.98
CA PRO A 38 17.93 0.65 -5.58
C PRO A 38 16.79 1.60 -5.15
N TYR A 39 15.60 1.06 -4.90
CA TYR A 39 14.42 1.81 -4.50
C TYR A 39 13.42 0.90 -3.79
N TYR A 40 12.44 1.50 -3.15
CA TYR A 40 11.24 0.82 -2.68
C TYR A 40 10.00 1.67 -2.98
N HIS A 41 8.82 1.11 -2.78
CA HIS A 41 7.56 1.83 -2.96
C HIS A 41 6.86 2.05 -1.62
N GLU A 42 6.29 3.23 -1.48
CA GLU A 42 5.39 3.57 -0.39
C GLU A 42 3.99 3.82 -0.96
N LYS A 43 2.95 3.40 -0.22
CA LYS A 43 1.57 3.84 -0.47
C LYS A 43 1.11 4.70 0.70
N ILE A 44 0.94 5.99 0.43
CA ILE A 44 0.65 7.00 1.44
C ILE A 44 -0.83 7.37 1.35
N CYS A 45 -1.56 7.33 2.46
CA CYS A 45 -2.97 7.72 2.46
C CYS A 45 -3.13 9.20 2.13
N ARG A 46 -4.06 9.52 1.24
CA ARG A 46 -4.49 10.91 1.08
C ARG A 46 -5.38 11.25 2.26
N THR A 47 -4.92 12.15 3.11
CA THR A 47 -5.80 12.80 4.09
C THR A 47 -6.67 13.78 3.32
N TYR A 48 -7.95 13.45 3.13
CA TYR A 48 -8.92 14.43 2.69
C TYR A 48 -8.99 15.53 3.76
N GLY A 49 -8.56 16.74 3.42
CA GLY A 49 -9.10 17.91 4.11
C GLY A 49 -10.61 17.95 3.86
N GLU A 50 -11.39 18.48 4.80
CA GLU A 50 -12.87 18.52 4.80
C GLU A 50 -13.56 19.10 3.54
N SER A 51 -12.83 19.47 2.48
CA SER A 51 -13.31 20.28 1.36
C SER A 51 -13.39 19.57 0.00
N GLU A 52 -12.98 18.32 -0.15
CA GLU A 52 -13.19 17.61 -1.43
C GLU A 52 -14.53 16.86 -1.39
N ARG A 53 -15.56 17.53 -1.92
CA ARG A 53 -16.91 16.95 -2.07
C ARG A 53 -16.81 15.67 -2.88
N ALA A 54 -17.22 14.57 -2.25
CA ALA A 54 -17.39 13.28 -2.91
C ALA A 54 -18.26 13.47 -4.15
N ASP A 55 -17.72 13.12 -5.31
CA ASP A 55 -18.52 12.97 -6.52
C ASP A 55 -19.51 11.82 -6.29
N ALA A 56 -20.76 12.00 -6.72
CA ALA A 56 -21.92 11.21 -6.29
C ALA A 56 -21.86 9.71 -6.67
N GLY A 57 -20.80 9.25 -7.35
CA GLY A 57 -20.55 7.87 -7.72
C GLY A 57 -19.42 7.16 -6.94
N ASN A 58 -18.65 7.84 -6.09
CA ASN A 58 -17.52 7.22 -5.37
C ASN A 58 -17.96 6.73 -3.98
N GLN A 59 -17.96 5.40 -3.78
CA GLN A 59 -18.08 4.82 -2.44
C GLN A 59 -16.83 5.22 -1.64
N MET A 60 -17.02 6.09 -0.64
CA MET A 60 -15.94 6.63 0.18
C MET A 60 -15.96 5.99 1.57
N CYS A 61 -14.79 5.89 2.22
CA CYS A 61 -14.72 5.46 3.61
C CYS A 61 -15.56 6.39 4.51
N MET A 62 -16.57 5.82 5.18
CA MET A 62 -17.42 6.56 6.14
C MET A 62 -16.75 6.75 7.52
N PHE A 63 -15.61 6.09 7.73
CA PHE A 63 -14.80 6.18 8.95
C PHE A 63 -13.46 6.88 8.68
N SER A 64 -12.40 6.44 9.36
CA SER A 64 -11.07 7.01 9.20
C SER A 64 -10.22 6.13 8.27
N CYS A 65 -9.56 6.75 7.31
CA CYS A 65 -8.49 6.11 6.55
C CYS A 65 -7.19 6.11 7.35
N ILE A 66 -6.73 4.93 7.73
CA ILE A 66 -5.55 4.74 8.59
C ILE A 66 -4.39 4.20 7.76
N GLN A 67 -3.22 4.84 7.90
CA GLN A 67 -1.98 4.40 7.28
C GLN A 67 -1.48 3.10 7.93
N ARG A 68 -1.23 2.09 7.10
CA ARG A 68 -0.51 0.87 7.49
C ARG A 68 0.96 0.96 7.13
N MET A 69 1.76 0.32 7.96
CA MET A 69 3.20 0.24 7.81
C MET A 69 3.60 -1.23 7.73
N ASP A 70 4.47 -1.58 6.78
CA ASP A 70 5.05 -2.91 6.64
C ASP A 70 6.57 -2.86 6.68
N ILE A 71 7.19 -4.01 6.93
CA ILE A 71 8.64 -4.19 6.82
C ILE A 71 8.95 -4.73 5.43
N VAL A 72 9.75 -3.99 4.66
CA VAL A 72 10.33 -4.49 3.41
C VAL A 72 11.73 -5.02 3.64
N TYR A 73 12.06 -6.10 2.92
CA TYR A 73 13.37 -6.72 2.93
C TYR A 73 14.11 -6.31 1.66
N LEU A 74 15.30 -5.78 1.84
CA LEU A 74 16.18 -5.28 0.81
C LEU A 74 17.55 -5.93 0.99
N THR A 75 18.39 -5.81 -0.03
CA THR A 75 19.80 -6.18 0.07
C THR A 75 20.67 -4.97 -0.16
N ARG A 76 21.77 -4.89 0.59
CA ARG A 76 22.78 -3.84 0.40
C ARG A 76 24.18 -4.40 0.52
N ARG A 77 25.16 -3.67 0.00
CA ARG A 77 26.58 -4.02 0.08
C ARG A 77 27.40 -2.74 0.14
N ARG A 78 28.41 -2.68 1.02
CA ARG A 78 29.34 -1.53 1.01
C ARG A 78 30.15 -1.52 -0.27
N TYR A 79 30.39 -0.34 -0.84
CA TYR A 79 31.14 -0.20 -2.11
C TYR A 79 32.58 -0.76 -2.05
N ASP A 80 33.20 -0.79 -0.88
CA ASP A 80 34.54 -1.33 -0.64
C ASP A 80 34.56 -2.84 -0.38
N THR A 81 33.40 -3.51 -0.37
CA THR A 81 33.28 -4.95 -0.10
C THR A 81 32.54 -5.68 -1.21
N ASN A 82 32.69 -7.01 -1.23
CA ASN A 82 31.92 -7.89 -2.13
C ASN A 82 30.75 -8.61 -1.45
N CYS A 83 30.48 -8.31 -0.17
CA CYS A 83 29.52 -9.05 0.64
C CYS A 83 28.14 -8.35 0.66
N TRP A 84 27.12 -9.04 0.16
CA TRP A 84 25.73 -8.61 0.29
C TRP A 84 25.17 -8.99 1.66
N GLU A 85 24.40 -8.09 2.26
CA GLU A 85 23.69 -8.30 3.51
C GLU A 85 22.22 -7.92 3.38
N THR A 86 21.40 -8.52 4.24
CA THR A 86 19.98 -8.18 4.37
C THR A 86 19.83 -6.89 5.15
N PHE A 87 18.97 -6.01 4.65
CA PHE A 87 18.60 -4.75 5.27
C PHE A 87 17.08 -4.63 5.28
N THR A 88 16.49 -4.18 6.38
CA THR A 88 15.04 -3.99 6.49
C THR A 88 14.68 -2.53 6.65
N LYS A 89 13.52 -2.16 6.13
CA LYS A 89 12.96 -0.81 6.29
C LYS A 89 11.47 -0.89 6.58
N THR A 90 11.00 -0.11 7.54
CA THR A 90 9.57 0.07 7.78
C THR A 90 9.04 1.15 6.84
N VAL A 91 8.01 0.84 6.06
CA VAL A 91 7.51 1.70 4.97
C VAL A 91 5.98 1.76 4.99
N ALA A 92 5.42 2.88 4.55
CA ALA A 92 3.99 3.04 4.35
C ALA A 92 3.49 2.10 3.24
N SER A 93 2.55 1.20 3.52
CA SER A 93 2.22 0.08 2.62
C SER A 93 0.79 0.05 2.10
N SER A 94 -0.18 0.47 2.91
CA SER A 94 -1.59 0.50 2.52
C SER A 94 -2.41 1.46 3.40
N CYS A 95 -3.67 1.62 3.04
CA CYS A 95 -4.65 2.44 3.74
C CYS A 95 -5.91 1.64 3.97
N ASP A 96 -6.35 1.57 5.23
CA ASP A 96 -7.56 0.83 5.61
C ASP A 96 -8.62 1.78 6.16
N CYS A 97 -9.88 1.52 5.81
CA CYS A 97 -11.03 2.21 6.39
C CYS A 97 -11.40 1.54 7.72
N MET A 98 -11.13 2.23 8.83
CA MET A 98 -11.32 1.68 10.18
C MET A 98 -12.11 2.63 11.07
N TRP A 99 -12.88 2.08 12.00
CA TRP A 99 -13.54 2.83 13.06
C TRP A 99 -12.62 2.95 14.30
N PRO A 100 -12.68 4.06 15.05
CA PRO A 100 -11.92 4.19 16.28
C PRO A 100 -12.53 3.35 17.41
N GLU A 101 -11.72 2.52 18.05
CA GLU A 101 -12.15 1.70 19.20
C GLU A 101 -12.72 2.55 20.33
N THR A 102 -12.16 3.73 20.58
CA THR A 102 -12.64 4.65 21.64
C THR A 102 -14.09 5.09 21.48
N LYS A 103 -14.69 4.92 20.29
CA LYS A 103 -16.09 5.28 20.04
C LYS A 103 -17.03 4.06 19.94
N TYR A 104 -16.52 2.89 19.58
CA TYR A 104 -17.35 1.74 19.19
C TYR A 104 -16.91 0.40 19.80
N ALA A 105 -15.80 0.35 20.52
CA ALA A 105 -15.43 -0.86 21.25
C ALA A 105 -16.44 -1.09 22.38
N PRO A 106 -16.95 -2.33 22.55
CA PRO A 106 -17.74 -2.67 23.72
C PRO A 106 -16.87 -2.43 24.95
N THR A 107 -17.29 -1.52 25.83
CA THR A 107 -16.72 -1.43 27.17
C THR A 107 -17.05 -2.74 27.88
N GLY A 108 -16.02 -3.54 28.16
CA GLY A 108 -16.15 -4.72 29.01
C GLY A 108 -16.63 -4.37 30.42
#